data_AF-A0A0N5C3C8-F1
#
_entry.id   AF-A0A0N5C3C8-F1
#
_cell.length_a   1.000
_cell.length_b   1.000
_cell.length_c   1.000
_cell.angle_alpha   90.00
_cell.angle_beta   90.00
_cell.angle_gamma   90.00
#
_symmetry.space_group_name_H-M   'P 1'
#
loop_
_entity.id
_entity.type
_entity.pdbx_description
1 polymer ?
#
loop_
_entity_poly.entity_id
_entity_poly.type
_entity_poly.pdbx_seq_one_letter_code
_entity_poly.pdbx_strand_id
1 'polypeptide(L)'
;MVIKIIFNIILLFSFFILASSRAWFRYQCVGFDLTFTCNGKKYSNVNSVLYDYMTPFWNTIGSFRANNDSSLYFTGVMDTFVTFNPYLYLYHQCNENDPMCQTEFYIHIPKTYVYNGKRPEKFLKKDIELGNKYLGQNRQCIRNGKLVKNVPYPKKTKSKKQ
;
A
#
# COMPACT_ATOMS: atom_id res chain seq x y z
N MET A 1 11.08 54.66 -9.08
CA MET A 1 10.54 53.88 -10.21
C MET A 1 10.93 52.40 -10.14
N VAL A 2 12.22 52.10 -9.93
CA VAL A 2 12.76 50.73 -9.86
C VAL A 2 12.10 49.85 -8.78
N ILE A 3 11.84 50.38 -7.58
CA ILE A 3 11.19 49.62 -6.48
C ILE A 3 9.77 49.16 -6.85
N LYS A 4 8.98 50.01 -7.54
CA LYS A 4 7.64 49.64 -8.03
C LYS A 4 7.69 48.56 -9.11
N ILE A 5 8.71 48.59 -9.98
CA ILE A 5 8.92 47.57 -11.00
C ILE A 5 9.31 46.24 -10.35
N ILE A 6 10.24 46.24 -9.40
CA ILE A 6 10.63 45.04 -8.65
C ILE A 6 9.43 44.45 -7.89
N PHE A 7 8.63 45.29 -7.22
CA PHE A 7 7.45 44.84 -6.49
C PHE A 7 6.40 44.19 -7.42
N ASN A 8 6.16 44.77 -8.59
CA ASN A 8 5.26 44.19 -9.59
C ASN A 8 5.80 42.89 -10.20
N ILE A 9 7.12 42.77 -10.40
CA ILE A 9 7.74 41.52 -10.85
C ILE A 9 7.59 40.43 -9.78
N ILE A 10 7.80 40.75 -8.50
CA ILE A 10 7.61 39.81 -7.38
C ILE A 10 6.15 39.35 -7.30
N LEU A 11 5.19 40.25 -7.48
CA LEU A 11 3.75 39.92 -7.52
C LEU A 11 3.38 39.03 -8.72
N LEU A 12 3.95 39.27 -9.90
CA LEU A 12 3.72 38.42 -11.07
C LEU A 12 4.36 37.03 -10.90
N PHE A 13 5.56 36.97 -10.31
CA PHE A 13 6.26 35.71 -10.07
C PHE A 13 5.57 34.86 -9.01
N SER A 14 5.03 35.47 -7.95
CA SER A 14 4.25 34.75 -6.92
C SER A 14 2.94 34.20 -7.49
N PHE A 15 2.25 34.96 -8.36
CA PHE A 15 1.06 34.49 -9.07
C PHE A 15 1.37 33.32 -10.01
N PHE A 16 2.51 33.36 -10.69
CA PHE A 16 2.97 32.30 -11.60
C PHE A 16 3.35 31.00 -10.85
N ILE A 17 3.99 31.11 -9.68
CA ILE A 17 4.32 29.96 -8.82
C ILE A 17 3.04 29.31 -8.27
N LEU A 18 2.06 30.10 -7.83
CA LEU A 18 0.78 29.59 -7.32
C LEU A 18 -0.01 28.83 -8.40
N ALA A 19 -0.04 29.37 -9.63
CA ALA A 19 -0.76 28.76 -10.74
C ALA A 19 -0.14 27.44 -11.26
N SER A 20 1.18 27.26 -11.14
CA SER A 20 1.92 26.10 -11.68
C SER A 20 2.03 24.91 -10.73
N SER A 21 1.73 25.09 -9.44
CA SER A 21 1.90 24.07 -8.39
C SER A 21 1.14 22.75 -8.64
N ARG A 22 0.05 22.77 -9.41
CA ARG A 22 -0.73 21.56 -9.76
C ARG A 22 -0.26 20.82 -11.01
N ALA A 23 0.65 21.38 -11.81
CA ALA A 23 1.05 20.77 -13.09
C ALA A 23 1.93 19.52 -12.91
N TRP A 24 2.52 19.32 -11.73
CA TRP A 24 3.43 18.22 -11.44
C TRP A 24 2.80 17.07 -10.65
N PHE A 25 1.67 17.35 -10.00
CA PHE A 25 0.94 16.37 -9.21
C PHE A 25 -0.07 15.66 -10.11
N ARG A 26 -0.01 14.32 -10.12
CA ARG A 26 -0.98 13.48 -10.83
C ARG A 26 -1.68 12.56 -9.85
N TYR A 27 -2.98 12.44 -10.04
CA TYR A 27 -3.73 11.39 -9.38
C TYR A 27 -3.31 10.05 -9.95
N GLN A 28 -3.04 9.11 -9.06
CA GLN A 28 -2.89 7.71 -9.38
C GLN A 28 -3.82 6.90 -8.51
N CYS A 29 -4.34 5.80 -9.03
CA CYS A 29 -5.30 4.96 -8.35
C CYS A 29 -4.98 3.48 -8.50
N VAL A 30 -5.44 2.70 -7.52
CA VAL A 30 -5.29 1.25 -7.47
C VAL A 30 -6.57 0.63 -6.94
N GLY A 31 -6.90 -0.56 -7.42
CA GLY A 31 -8.00 -1.35 -6.90
C GLY A 31 -7.60 -2.81 -6.73
N PHE A 32 -8.07 -3.45 -5.67
CA PHE A 32 -7.95 -4.89 -5.47
C PHE A 32 -9.21 -5.49 -4.86
N ASP A 33 -9.43 -6.75 -5.17
CA ASP A 33 -10.56 -7.57 -4.76
C ASP A 33 -10.03 -8.98 -4.46
N LEU A 34 -9.88 -9.29 -3.18
CA LEU A 34 -9.21 -10.48 -2.70
C LEU A 34 -10.20 -11.37 -1.97
N THR A 35 -10.05 -12.68 -2.08
CA THR A 35 -10.76 -13.64 -1.23
C THR A 35 -9.77 -14.47 -0.42
N PHE A 36 -10.18 -14.88 0.78
CA PHE A 36 -9.31 -15.58 1.71
C PHE A 36 -9.88 -16.94 2.13
N THR A 37 -9.00 -17.92 2.11
CA THR A 37 -9.24 -19.27 2.62
C THR A 37 -8.16 -19.66 3.62
N CYS A 38 -8.47 -20.59 4.50
CA CYS A 38 -7.58 -21.21 5.46
C CYS A 38 -7.85 -22.72 5.46
N ASN A 39 -6.91 -23.49 4.91
CA ASN A 39 -7.03 -24.93 4.70
C ASN A 39 -8.32 -25.31 3.96
N GLY A 40 -8.63 -24.58 2.88
CA GLY A 40 -9.80 -24.80 2.04
C GLY A 40 -11.13 -24.24 2.59
N LYS A 41 -11.14 -23.63 3.77
CA LYS A 41 -12.34 -23.00 4.36
C LYS A 41 -12.26 -21.48 4.26
N LYS A 42 -13.38 -20.80 4.03
CA LYS A 42 -13.44 -19.33 4.04
C LYS A 42 -12.91 -18.74 5.38
N TYR A 43 -12.13 -17.66 5.31
CA TYR A 43 -11.50 -17.05 6.48
C TYR A 43 -11.57 -15.51 6.45
N SER A 44 -12.26 -14.89 7.40
CA SER A 44 -12.52 -13.43 7.42
C SER A 44 -11.63 -12.64 8.38
N ASN A 45 -10.89 -13.28 9.29
CA ASN A 45 -10.07 -12.58 10.28
C ASN A 45 -8.71 -12.13 9.70
N VAL A 46 -8.76 -11.32 8.64
CA VAL A 46 -7.58 -10.80 7.95
C VAL A 46 -7.54 -9.29 8.10
N ASN A 47 -6.47 -8.78 8.71
CA ASN A 47 -6.15 -7.36 8.70
C ASN A 47 -5.15 -7.09 7.59
N SER A 48 -5.14 -5.87 7.08
CA SER A 48 -4.27 -5.49 5.98
C SER A 48 -3.82 -4.05 6.10
N VAL A 49 -2.65 -3.75 5.54
CA VAL A 49 -2.12 -2.39 5.44
C VAL A 49 -1.51 -2.21 4.06
N LEU A 50 -1.95 -1.17 3.35
CA LEU A 50 -1.39 -0.80 2.06
C LEU A 50 -0.29 0.23 2.27
N TYR A 51 0.89 -0.07 1.73
CA TYR A 51 2.03 0.83 1.72
C TYR A 51 2.36 1.27 0.30
N ASP A 52 2.76 2.53 0.14
CA ASP A 52 3.55 2.98 -1.00
C ASP A 52 5.02 2.82 -0.66
N TYR A 53 5.73 1.97 -1.39
CA TYR A 53 7.14 1.71 -1.14
C TYR A 53 8.02 2.39 -2.18
N MET A 54 8.69 3.47 -1.79
CA MET A 54 9.67 4.18 -2.60
C MET A 54 11.02 4.19 -1.88
N THR A 55 11.86 3.18 -2.14
CA THR A 55 13.16 3.01 -1.47
C THR A 55 13.95 4.32 -1.42
N PRO A 56 14.41 4.78 -0.23
CA PRO A 56 14.39 4.10 1.07
C PRO A 56 13.15 4.38 1.95
N PHE A 57 12.18 5.13 1.47
CA PHE A 57 10.99 5.58 2.21
C PHE A 57 9.77 4.69 1.95
N TRP A 58 8.82 4.75 2.88
CA TRP A 58 7.50 4.15 2.70
C TRP A 58 6.45 5.04 3.35
N ASN A 59 5.27 5.08 2.74
CA ASN A 59 4.11 5.77 3.27
C ASN A 59 2.98 4.78 3.49
N THR A 60 2.31 4.87 4.65
CA THR A 60 1.08 4.11 4.90
C THR A 60 -0.07 4.79 4.18
N ILE A 61 -0.77 4.06 3.33
CA ILE A 61 -1.93 4.58 2.58
C ILE A 61 -3.21 4.35 3.36
N GLY A 62 -3.35 3.16 3.95
CA GLY A 62 -4.48 2.84 4.80
C GLY A 62 -4.41 1.42 5.33
N SER A 63 -5.24 1.17 6.35
CA SER A 63 -5.43 -0.13 6.97
C SER A 63 -6.86 -0.58 6.77
N PHE A 64 -7.05 -1.85 6.41
CA PHE A 64 -8.36 -2.41 6.06
C PHE A 64 -8.51 -3.79 6.67
N ARG A 65 -9.74 -4.19 6.94
CA ARG A 65 -10.08 -5.54 7.42
C ARG A 65 -10.94 -6.24 6.40
N ALA A 66 -10.72 -7.54 6.23
CA ALA A 66 -11.59 -8.35 5.40
C ALA A 66 -13.02 -8.36 5.96
N ASN A 67 -13.98 -8.39 5.04
CA ASN A 67 -15.39 -8.46 5.31
C ASN A 67 -15.78 -9.85 5.82
N ASN A 68 -17.00 -9.96 6.36
CA ASN A 68 -17.53 -11.21 6.91
C ASN A 68 -17.64 -12.34 5.87
N ASP A 69 -17.74 -12.01 4.58
CA ASP A 69 -17.78 -12.94 3.46
C ASP A 69 -16.39 -13.48 3.06
N SER A 70 -15.35 -13.15 3.83
CA SER A 70 -13.94 -13.48 3.58
C SER A 70 -13.36 -12.82 2.32
N SER A 71 -13.92 -11.67 1.93
CA SER A 71 -13.38 -10.83 0.87
C SER A 71 -12.73 -9.55 1.41
N LEU A 72 -11.82 -8.96 0.64
CA LEU A 72 -11.30 -7.62 0.87
C LEU A 72 -11.29 -6.86 -0.45
N TYR A 73 -12.20 -5.89 -0.53
CA TYR A 73 -12.32 -4.97 -1.66
C TYR A 73 -11.82 -3.58 -1.27
N PHE A 74 -10.98 -2.99 -2.11
CA PHE A 74 -10.46 -1.64 -1.89
C PHE A 74 -10.27 -0.89 -3.21
N THR A 75 -10.50 0.42 -3.15
CA THR A 75 -10.09 1.37 -4.18
C THR A 75 -9.44 2.57 -3.50
N GLY A 76 -8.22 2.91 -3.91
CA GLY A 76 -7.47 4.04 -3.39
C GLY A 76 -7.08 5.01 -4.48
N VAL A 77 -6.99 6.29 -4.13
CA VAL A 77 -6.47 7.37 -4.98
C VAL A 77 -5.41 8.10 -4.19
N MET A 78 -4.29 8.39 -4.84
CA MET A 78 -3.19 9.15 -4.27
C MET A 78 -2.80 10.29 -5.18
N ASP A 79 -2.42 11.40 -4.58
CA ASP A 79 -1.84 12.53 -5.28
C ASP A 79 -0.31 12.42 -5.20
N THR A 80 0.35 12.11 -6.31
CA THR A 80 1.76 11.72 -6.31
C THR A 80 2.51 12.35 -7.47
N PHE A 81 3.78 12.69 -7.22
CA PHE A 81 4.71 13.10 -8.27
C PHE A 81 5.31 11.87 -9.00
N VAL A 82 5.68 10.85 -8.23
CA VAL A 82 6.28 9.60 -8.72
C VAL A 82 5.23 8.52 -8.99
N THR A 83 5.64 7.43 -9.64
CA THR A 83 4.76 6.26 -9.80
C THR A 83 4.61 5.51 -8.48
N PHE A 84 3.37 5.44 -7.99
CA PHE A 84 2.94 4.63 -6.86
C PHE A 84 3.41 3.18 -6.99
N ASN A 85 3.98 2.63 -5.91
CA ASN A 85 4.48 1.26 -5.85
C ASN A 85 3.82 0.51 -4.68
N PRO A 86 2.62 -0.06 -4.89
CA PRO A 86 1.79 -0.55 -3.80
C PRO A 86 2.21 -1.94 -3.30
N TYR A 87 2.40 -2.05 -1.98
CA TYR A 87 2.59 -3.32 -1.27
C TYR A 87 1.47 -3.49 -0.25
N LEU A 88 0.66 -4.54 -0.42
CA LEU A 88 -0.38 -4.89 0.53
C LEU A 88 0.16 -5.92 1.51
N TYR A 89 0.30 -5.53 2.77
CA TYR A 89 0.63 -6.42 3.86
C TYR A 89 -0.66 -7.03 4.40
N LEU A 90 -0.63 -8.33 4.65
CA LEU A 90 -1.74 -9.13 5.14
C LEU A 90 -1.33 -9.77 6.46
N TYR A 91 -2.24 -9.73 7.42
CA TYR A 91 -2.07 -10.22 8.78
C TYR A 91 -3.23 -11.15 9.12
N HIS A 92 -2.94 -12.37 9.57
CA HIS A 92 -3.97 -13.36 9.88
C HIS A 92 -3.52 -14.31 10.99
N GLN A 93 -4.48 -15.08 11.53
CA GLN A 93 -4.25 -16.10 12.55
C GLN A 93 -4.57 -17.52 12.05
N CYS A 94 -4.75 -17.72 10.74
CA CYS A 94 -4.84 -19.06 10.17
C CYS A 94 -3.62 -19.90 10.59
N ASN A 95 -3.87 -21.09 11.14
CA ASN A 95 -2.87 -22.02 11.69
C ASN A 95 -2.00 -21.44 12.82
N GLU A 96 -2.42 -20.34 13.46
CA GLU A 96 -1.74 -19.76 14.62
C GLU A 96 -2.46 -20.18 15.91
N ASN A 97 -1.71 -20.83 16.81
CA ASN A 97 -2.24 -21.34 18.08
C ASN A 97 -2.28 -20.27 19.17
N ASP A 98 -1.42 -19.25 19.06
CA ASP A 98 -1.30 -18.19 20.04
C ASP A 98 -2.15 -16.97 19.62
N PRO A 99 -3.19 -16.60 20.38
CA PRO A 99 -4.05 -15.45 20.05
C PRO A 99 -3.32 -14.10 20.09
N MET A 100 -2.14 -14.04 20.72
CA MET A 100 -1.29 -12.85 20.78
C MET A 100 -0.35 -12.73 19.58
N CYS A 101 -0.37 -13.71 18.68
CA CYS A 101 0.46 -13.73 17.49
C CYS A 101 -0.40 -13.75 16.21
N GLN A 102 0.24 -13.35 15.12
CA GLN A 102 -0.32 -13.34 13.79
C GLN A 102 0.80 -13.60 12.77
N THR A 103 0.44 -14.26 11.68
CA THR A 103 1.29 -14.36 10.51
C THR A 103 1.12 -13.11 9.67
N GLU A 104 2.25 -12.53 9.25
CA GLU A 104 2.36 -11.42 8.32
C GLU A 104 3.01 -11.89 7.03
N PHE A 105 2.50 -11.46 5.88
CA PHE A 105 3.21 -11.50 4.60
C PHE A 105 2.75 -10.34 3.72
N TYR A 106 3.37 -10.16 2.56
CA TYR A 106 3.00 -9.10 1.62
C TYR A 106 2.71 -9.64 0.22
N ILE A 107 1.86 -8.93 -0.50
CA ILE A 107 1.71 -9.04 -1.95
C ILE A 107 2.12 -7.72 -2.60
N HIS A 108 2.98 -7.80 -3.61
CA HIS A 108 3.27 -6.65 -4.46
C HIS A 108 2.14 -6.50 -5.47
N ILE A 109 1.51 -5.33 -5.53
CA ILE A 109 0.53 -5.01 -6.56
C ILE A 109 1.30 -4.50 -7.78
N PRO A 110 1.30 -5.23 -8.92
CA PRO A 110 2.08 -4.84 -10.08
C PRO A 110 1.65 -3.46 -10.59
N LYS A 111 2.61 -2.70 -11.14
CA LYS A 111 2.35 -1.37 -11.71
C LYS A 111 1.30 -1.35 -12.82
N THR A 112 1.03 -2.50 -13.46
CA THR A 112 -0.05 -2.68 -14.45
C THR A 112 -1.45 -2.52 -13.86
N TYR A 113 -1.59 -2.54 -12.53
CA TYR A 113 -2.85 -2.27 -11.81
C TYR A 113 -2.89 -0.86 -11.21
N VAL A 114 -1.87 -0.03 -11.49
CA VAL A 114 -1.80 1.37 -11.07
C VAL A 114 -2.14 2.25 -12.27
N TYR A 115 -3.21 3.02 -12.17
CA TYR A 115 -3.74 3.84 -13.26
C TYR A 115 -3.62 5.33 -12.94
N ASN A 116 -3.43 6.16 -13.95
CA ASN A 116 -3.52 7.60 -13.79
C ASN A 116 -5.00 8.02 -13.70
N GLY A 117 -5.29 9.01 -12.86
CA GLY A 117 -6.64 9.47 -12.57
C GLY A 117 -7.16 8.96 -11.24
N LYS A 118 -8.49 9.06 -11.07
CA LYS A 118 -9.17 8.83 -9.78
C LYS A 118 -9.92 7.49 -9.70
N ARG A 119 -9.93 6.70 -10.77
CA ARG A 119 -10.66 5.42 -10.83
C ARG A 119 -9.83 4.35 -11.52
N PRO A 120 -9.60 3.19 -10.89
CA PRO A 120 -8.86 2.11 -11.52
C PRO A 120 -9.68 1.49 -12.65
N GLU A 121 -9.03 1.17 -13.77
CA GLU A 121 -9.69 0.48 -14.89
C GLU A 121 -9.86 -1.02 -14.60
N LYS A 122 -8.95 -1.60 -13.80
CA LYS A 122 -8.98 -3.00 -13.40
C LYS A 122 -8.60 -3.15 -11.94
N PHE A 123 -9.10 -4.22 -11.36
CA PHE A 123 -8.82 -4.64 -10.00
C PHE A 123 -7.87 -5.84 -10.02
N LEU A 124 -6.87 -5.85 -9.14
CA LEU A 124 -6.13 -7.07 -8.86
C LEU A 124 -7.07 -8.06 -8.16
N LYS A 125 -7.41 -9.15 -8.84
CA LYS A 125 -8.25 -10.22 -8.30
C LYS A 125 -7.41 -11.43 -7.93
N LYS A 126 -7.53 -11.92 -6.70
CA LYS A 126 -6.77 -13.10 -6.25
C LYS A 126 -7.46 -13.83 -5.09
N ASP A 127 -7.46 -15.15 -5.19
CA ASP A 127 -7.82 -16.04 -4.09
C ASP A 127 -6.55 -16.42 -3.32
N ILE A 128 -6.58 -16.24 -2.01
CA ILE A 128 -5.41 -16.36 -1.13
C ILE A 128 -5.70 -17.45 -0.10
N GLU A 129 -4.96 -18.56 -0.20
CA GLU A 129 -4.94 -19.61 0.81
C GLU A 129 -3.91 -19.26 1.89
N LEU A 130 -4.38 -18.83 3.06
CA LEU A 130 -3.60 -18.34 4.19
C LEU A 130 -2.82 -19.45 4.90
N GLY A 131 -3.19 -20.72 4.70
CA GLY A 131 -2.45 -21.87 5.21
C GLY A 131 -1.12 -22.11 4.48
N ASN A 132 -0.92 -21.50 3.30
CA ASN A 132 0.31 -21.63 2.52
C ASN A 132 1.45 -20.77 3.06
N LYS A 133 2.68 -21.14 2.68
CA LYS A 133 3.89 -20.37 2.98
C LYS A 133 4.17 -19.32 1.90
N TYR A 134 4.30 -18.06 2.29
CA TYR A 134 4.56 -16.94 1.38
C TYR A 134 5.98 -16.39 1.51
N LEU A 135 6.47 -15.75 0.45
CA LEU A 135 7.75 -15.05 0.48
C LEU A 135 7.70 -13.88 1.47
N GLY A 136 8.75 -13.73 2.27
CA GLY A 136 8.83 -12.64 3.25
C GLY A 136 7.91 -12.81 4.46
N GLN A 137 7.20 -13.96 4.56
CA GLN A 137 6.34 -14.27 5.69
C GLN A 137 7.10 -14.20 7.02
N ASN A 138 6.47 -13.61 8.03
CA ASN A 138 6.98 -13.56 9.39
C ASN A 138 5.87 -13.81 10.41
N ARG A 139 6.24 -14.29 11.60
CA ARG A 139 5.35 -14.36 12.75
C ARG A 139 5.55 -13.11 13.61
N GLN A 140 4.51 -12.32 13.79
CA GLN A 140 4.51 -11.16 14.68
C GLN A 140 3.69 -11.48 15.92
N CYS A 141 4.21 -11.09 17.09
CA CYS A 141 3.50 -11.25 18.35
C CYS A 141 3.45 -9.91 19.09
N ILE A 142 2.39 -9.72 19.85
CA ILE A 142 2.28 -8.64 20.81
C ILE A 142 3.15 -9.01 22.02
N ARG A 143 4.17 -8.21 22.32
CA ARG A 143 4.92 -8.29 23.58
C ARG A 143 4.74 -6.98 24.34
N ASN A 144 4.35 -7.06 25.60
CA ASN A 144 4.12 -5.90 26.49
C ASN A 144 3.18 -4.83 25.86
N GLY A 145 2.10 -5.27 25.21
CA GLY A 145 1.14 -4.37 24.56
C GLY A 145 1.62 -3.70 23.26
N LYS A 146 2.82 -4.03 22.76
CA LYS A 146 3.34 -3.51 21.48
C LYS A 146 3.45 -4.64 20.46
N LEU A 147 2.81 -4.43 19.30
CA LEU A 147 3.12 -5.21 18.10
C LEU A 147 4.55 -4.89 17.68
N VAL A 148 5.40 -5.91 17.59
CA VAL A 148 6.72 -5.77 16.95
C VAL A 148 6.49 -5.64 15.45
N LYS A 149 6.21 -4.40 15.00
CA LYS A 149 6.05 -4.09 13.58
C LYS A 149 7.40 -4.33 12.91
N ASN A 150 7.48 -5.35 12.06
CA ASN A 150 8.60 -5.43 11.13
C ASN A 150 8.38 -4.36 10.06
N VAL A 151 9.27 -3.38 10.04
CA VAL A 151 9.33 -2.32 9.05
C VAL A 151 9.33 -2.94 7.63
N PRO A 152 8.63 -2.34 6.65
CA PRO A 152 8.26 -2.98 5.40
C PRO A 152 9.41 -2.93 4.39
N TYR A 153 10.58 -3.48 4.73
CA TYR A 153 11.56 -3.78 3.69
C TYR A 153 11.11 -5.08 3.03
N PRO A 154 10.64 -5.05 1.76
CA PRO A 154 10.50 -6.29 1.02
C PRO A 154 11.88 -6.95 1.00
N LYS A 155 12.01 -8.09 1.68
CA LYS A 155 13.26 -8.84 1.74
C LYS A 155 13.68 -9.10 0.29
N LYS A 156 14.75 -8.45 -0.18
CA LYS A 156 15.29 -8.70 -1.52
C LYS A 156 15.52 -10.20 -1.64
N THR A 157 14.81 -10.84 -2.57
CA THR A 157 15.18 -12.17 -3.05
C THR A 157 16.63 -12.06 -3.49
N LYS A 158 17.54 -12.80 -2.83
CA LYS A 158 18.80 -13.17 -3.48
C LYS A 158 18.37 -13.92 -4.73
N SER A 159 18.43 -13.27 -5.89
CA SER A 159 18.28 -13.97 -7.15
C SER A 159 19.38 -15.03 -7.15
N LYS A 160 18.99 -16.29 -6.97
CA LYS A 160 19.86 -17.37 -7.43
C LYS A 160 19.92 -17.16 -8.94
N LYS A 161 21.03 -16.58 -9.42
CA LYS A 161 21.46 -16.77 -10.79
C LYS A 161 21.54 -18.29 -10.98
N GLN A 162 20.57 -18.84 -11.70
CA GLN A 162 20.74 -20.07 -12.46
C GLN A 162 21.14 -19.66 -13.86
#